data_AF-A0A940D7Z9-F1
#
_entry.id   AF-A0A940D7Z9-F1
#
_cell.length_a   1.000
_cell.length_b   1.000
_cell.length_c   1.000
_cell.angle_alpha   90.00
_cell.angle_beta   90.00
_cell.angle_gamma   90.00
#
_symmetry.space_group_name_H-M   'P 1'
#
loop_
_entity.id
_entity.type
_entity.pdbx_description
1 polymer ?
#
loop_
_entity_poly.entity_id
_entity_poly.type
_entity_poly.pdbx_seq_one_letter_code
_entity_poly.pdbx_strand_id
1 'polypeptide(L)' 'MARKTKGNKILVTLKCSECGTRNYYRFKNRQKKYKLDTNKYCPKCRKHTLHKESK' A
#
# COMPACT_ATOMS: atom_id res chain seq x y z
N MET A 1 -15.91 14.80 -24.36
CA MET A 1 -15.01 15.54 -23.45
C MET A 1 -14.30 14.56 -22.51
N ALA A 2 -13.05 14.21 -22.78
CA ALA A 2 -12.30 13.28 -21.93
C ALA A 2 -11.90 13.97 -20.61
N ARG A 3 -12.50 13.54 -19.49
CA ARG A 3 -12.12 14.02 -18.14
C ARG A 3 -10.67 13.61 -17.86
N LYS A 4 -9.74 14.53 -18.03
CA LYS A 4 -8.32 14.36 -17.67
C LYS A 4 -8.20 14.38 -16.15
N THR A 5 -8.37 13.23 -15.51
CA THR A 5 -8.25 13.09 -14.06
C THR A 5 -6.78 13.19 -13.66
N LYS A 6 -6.24 14.41 -13.58
CA LYS A 6 -4.94 14.70 -12.94
C LYS A 6 -5.09 14.52 -11.43
N GLY A 7 -5.16 13.26 -10.98
CA GLY A 7 -5.08 12.94 -9.56
C GLY A 7 -3.62 12.75 -9.18
N ASN A 8 -3.11 13.52 -8.23
CA ASN A 8 -1.80 13.35 -7.59
C ASN A 8 -1.72 12.04 -6.79
N LYS A 9 -2.00 10.90 -7.41
CA LYS A 9 -2.04 9.57 -6.81
C LYS A 9 -0.73 8.86 -7.14
N ILE A 10 0.02 8.51 -6.12
CA ILE A 10 1.22 7.67 -6.21
C ILE A 10 0.80 6.24 -5.91
N LEU A 11 1.24 5.29 -6.73
CA LEU A 11 1.14 3.88 -6.42
C LEU A 11 2.17 3.55 -5.34
N VAL A 12 1.71 3.13 -4.17
CA VAL A 12 2.56 2.65 -3.08
C VAL A 12 2.38 1.16 -2.92
N THR A 13 3.47 0.47 -2.58
CA THR A 13 3.46 -0.96 -2.33
C THR A 13 3.44 -1.18 -0.83
N LEU A 14 2.66 -2.14 -0.35
CA LEU A 14 2.64 -2.52 1.06
C LEU A 14 3.44 -3.81 1.23
N LYS A 15 4.41 -3.75 2.12
CA LYS A 15 5.31 -4.84 2.49
C LYS A 15 4.87 -5.41 3.83
N CYS A 16 4.70 -6.72 3.91
CA CYS A 16 4.48 -7.38 5.19
C CYS A 16 5.69 -7.20 6.12
N SER A 17 5.45 -6.87 7.38
CA SER A 17 6.50 -6.71 8.39
C SER A 17 7.23 -8.01 8.75
N GLU A 18 6.58 -9.16 8.58
CA GLU A 18 7.15 -10.46 8.96
C GLU A 18 7.83 -11.18 7.78
N CYS A 19 7.05 -11.48 6.72
CA CYS A 19 7.52 -12.23 5.56
C CYS A 19 8.29 -11.34 4.55
N GLY A 20 8.26 -10.02 4.71
CA GLY A 20 8.90 -9.07 3.80
C GLY A 20 8.31 -9.02 2.39
N THR A 21 7.22 -9.75 2.13
CA THR A 21 6.59 -9.82 0.82
C THR A 21 5.79 -8.57 0.50
N ARG A 22 5.92 -8.11 -0.74
CA ARG A 22 5.19 -7.00 -1.32
C ARG A 22 3.95 -7.54 -2.04
N ASN A 23 2.81 -7.60 -1.34
CA ASN A 23 1.61 -8.27 -1.84
C ASN A 23 0.43 -7.33 -2.12
N TYR A 24 0.51 -6.06 -1.75
CA TYR A 24 -0.59 -5.13 -1.96
C TYR A 24 -0.10 -3.83 -2.57
N TYR A 25 -0.90 -3.32 -3.50
CA TYR A 25 -0.70 -2.02 -4.11
C TYR A 25 -1.87 -1.11 -3.72
N ARG A 26 -1.57 0.12 -3.32
CA ARG A 26 -2.56 1.13 -2.98
C ARG A 26 -2.20 2.45 -3.66
N PHE A 27 -3.23 3.18 -4.09
CA PHE A 27 -3.05 4.55 -4.53
C PHE A 27 -3.12 5.48 -3.33
N LYS A 28 -2.04 6.21 -3.08
CA LYS A 28 -1.95 7.23 -2.04
C LYS A 28 -1.90 8.61 -2.67
N ASN A 29 -2.62 9.58 -2.11
CA ASN A 29 -2.45 10.97 -2.54
C ASN A 29 -1.09 11.49 -2.07
N ARG A 30 -0.29 12.06 -2.98
CA ARG A 30 1.05 12.62 -2.69
C ARG A 30 1.04 13.67 -1.58
N GLN A 31 -0.08 14.39 -1.41
CA GLN A 31 -0.24 15.41 -0.37
C GLN A 31 -0.39 14.83 1.04
N LYS A 32 -0.83 13.57 1.16
CA LYS A 32 -1.07 12.92 2.44
C LYS A 32 0.24 12.33 2.97
N LYS A 33 0.78 12.90 4.05
CA LYS A 33 2.06 12.49 4.67
C LYS A 33 1.95 11.28 5.62
N TYR A 34 0.74 10.85 6.00
CA TYR A 34 0.57 9.72 6.92
C TYR A 34 1.08 8.41 6.30
N LYS A 35 1.76 7.57 7.08
CA LYS A 35 2.18 6.23 6.64
C LYS A 35 0.95 5.31 6.64
N LEU A 36 0.67 4.59 5.55
CA LEU A 36 -0.35 3.54 5.53
C LEU A 36 0.22 2.28 6.17
N ASP A 37 -0.18 2.04 7.42
CA ASP A 37 -0.01 0.76 8.08
C ASP A 37 -1.38 0.07 8.10
N THR A 38 -1.50 -1.08 7.44
CA THR A 38 -2.78 -1.80 7.35
C THR A 38 -2.60 -3.25 7.78
N ASN A 39 -3.54 -3.75 8.58
CA ASN A 39 -3.55 -5.16 8.94
C ASN A 39 -4.16 -5.96 7.79
N LYS A 40 -3.35 -6.78 7.12
CA LYS A 40 -3.73 -7.56 5.94
C LYS A 40 -3.18 -8.98 6.05
N TYR A 41 -3.83 -9.90 5.37
CA TYR A 41 -3.43 -11.30 5.35
C TYR A 41 -2.15 -11.49 4.52
N CYS A 42 -1.05 -11.99 5.11
CA CYS A 42 0.11 -12.47 4.33
C CYS A 42 -0.13 -13.94 3.98
N PRO A 43 -0.27 -14.32 2.68
CA PRO A 43 -0.42 -15.72 2.29
C PRO A 43 0.81 -16.58 2.59
N LYS A 44 2.01 -15.99 2.70
CA LYS A 44 3.21 -16.72 3.16
C LYS A 44 3.17 -17.03 4.66
N CYS A 45 2.76 -16.08 5.50
CA CYS A 45 2.64 -16.30 6.95
C CYS A 45 1.34 -17.02 7.33
N ARG A 46 0.35 -17.08 6.44
CA ARG A 46 -1.00 -17.59 6.68
C ARG A 46 -1.72 -16.94 7.87
N LYS A 47 -1.42 -15.67 8.14
CA LYS A 47 -2.04 -14.87 9.21
C LYS A 47 -2.14 -13.40 8.81
N HIS A 48 -2.95 -12.66 9.56
CA HIS A 48 -3.09 -11.21 9.44
C HIS A 48 -1.91 -10.51 10.13
N THR A 49 -1.18 -9.72 9.36
CA THR A 49 0.03 -9.03 9.80
C THR A 49 -0.01 -7.57 9.37
N LEU A 50 0.79 -6.76 10.06
CA LEU A 50 0.99 -5.37 9.70
C LEU A 50 1.74 -5.27 8.37
N HIS A 51 1.07 -4.71 7.37
CA HIS A 51 1.67 -4.34 6.11
C HIS A 51 1.97 -2.85 6.12
N LYS A 52 3.26 -2.52 6.02
CA LYS A 52 3.78 -1.14 6.03
C LYS A 52 4.05 -0.67 4.60
N GLU A 53 3.92 0.63 4.35
CA GLU A 53 4.36 1.21 3.08
C GLU A 53 5.85 0.94 2.83
N SER A 54 6.14 0.24 1.73
CA SER A 54 7.44 0.26 1.07
C SER A 54 7.33 1.21 -0.10
N LYS A 55 8.24 2.17 -0.15
CA LYS A 55 8.53 2.91 -1.37
C LYS A 55 9.13 1.94 -2.41
#